data_AF-A0A7H5F0M8-F1
#
_entry.id   AF-A0A7H5F0M8-F1
#
_cell.length_a   1.000
_cell.length_b   1.000
_cell.length_c   1.000
_cell.angle_alpha   90.00
_cell.angle_beta   90.00
_cell.angle_gamma   90.00
#
_symmetry.space_group_name_H-M   'P 1'
#
loop_
_entity.id
_entity.type
_entity.pdbx_description
1 polymer ?
#
loop_
_entity_poly.entity_id
_entity_poly.type
_entity_poly.pdbx_seq_one_letter_code
_entity_poly.pdbx_strand_id
1 'polypeptide(L)'
;MSKKLKIERSAGALDITYSWGNPSRWFLAFFSLFWNAFVLFFLAVGAGWFIVFHLIAGAFIGWYTLTLFLNKSVIKASSQELTITHGPIPWFSKDRQIPARAVKQLYVEIGPVKQNNQSTYQLMAQLDTDARVKLIGAEMDKERLLEVEATVERYLGIADDPSMNLSGKSMNGLNLDEVRANLERLQKIKKWLPASMAQKMEEAEHKIAAEAARRSSDDGIFVPGEDWAASSSSGFLKPRILPAPEHDLTFPFYLSGTGDDILLEGAPATVGRTAQLDWDNDDGSISRQLEVVSPGDGGKRHFYATRERGRWTYYEERRLDDNEVAKLGFSEDHHPLRFENGRERYYPRDEKTGRRFVLGQGHPVRQFVYFTSSSTAQFRALKSGNQPWEVYIEEPIDGASFEAKE
;
A
#
# COMPACT_ATOMS: atom_id res chain seq x y z
N MET A 1 -20.57 23.32 11.22
CA MET A 1 -19.30 23.11 10.50
C MET A 1 -19.50 21.98 9.50
N SER A 2 -19.26 22.21 8.20
CA SER A 2 -19.35 21.13 7.20
C SER A 2 -18.28 20.08 7.49
N LYS A 3 -18.64 18.79 7.54
CA LYS A 3 -17.65 17.71 7.67
C LYS A 3 -16.69 17.77 6.48
N LYS A 4 -15.42 18.11 6.73
CA LYS A 4 -14.37 18.16 5.70
C LYS A 4 -14.04 16.78 5.14
N LEU A 5 -14.28 15.75 5.94
CA LEU A 5 -14.06 14.35 5.63
C LEU A 5 -15.42 13.65 5.51
N LYS A 6 -15.61 12.93 4.40
CA LYS A 6 -16.75 12.04 4.18
C LYS A 6 -16.18 10.67 3.82
N ILE A 7 -16.51 9.67 4.62
CA ILE A 7 -16.10 8.28 4.41
C ILE A 7 -17.33 7.51 3.97
N GLU A 8 -17.29 6.95 2.77
CA GLU A 8 -18.34 6.10 2.23
C GLU A 8 -17.76 4.72 1.94
N ARG A 9 -18.52 3.69 2.27
CA ARG A 9 -18.17 2.30 1.95
C ARG A 9 -19.16 1.82 0.90
N SER A 10 -18.62 1.26 -0.17
CA SER A 10 -19.36 0.61 -1.25
C SER A 10 -18.87 -0.83 -1.38
N ALA A 11 -19.63 -1.70 -2.04
CA ALA A 11 -19.26 -3.10 -2.21
C ALA A 11 -17.87 -3.22 -2.88
N GLY A 12 -16.84 -3.58 -2.10
CA GLY A 12 -15.46 -3.70 -2.57
C GLY A 12 -14.68 -2.40 -2.73
N ALA A 13 -15.20 -1.24 -2.31
CA ALA A 13 -14.42 0.00 -2.31
C ALA A 13 -14.71 0.93 -1.12
N LEU A 14 -13.66 1.54 -0.60
CA LEU A 14 -13.67 2.61 0.38
C LEU A 14 -13.42 3.95 -0.32
N ASP A 15 -14.41 4.82 -0.32
CA ASP A 15 -14.35 6.16 -0.91
C ASP A 15 -14.22 7.20 0.21
N ILE A 16 -13.06 7.84 0.31
CA ILE A 16 -12.79 8.94 1.24
C ILE A 16 -12.72 10.25 0.45
N THR A 17 -13.71 11.11 0.68
CA THR A 17 -13.76 12.45 0.09
C THR A 17 -13.26 13.49 1.08
N TYR A 18 -12.24 14.24 0.67
CA TYR A 18 -11.60 15.29 1.43
C TYR A 18 -11.78 16.66 0.75
N SER A 19 -12.45 17.60 1.42
CA SER A 19 -12.66 18.96 0.91
C SER A 19 -11.45 19.86 1.20
N TRP A 20 -10.99 20.62 0.21
CA TRP A 20 -9.86 21.56 0.36
C TRP A 20 -10.23 22.84 1.12
N GLY A 21 -11.53 23.05 1.34
CA GLY A 21 -12.05 24.27 1.94
C GLY A 21 -11.50 24.52 3.34
N ASN A 22 -10.92 25.69 3.54
CA ASN A 22 -10.54 26.22 4.85
C ASN A 22 -11.24 27.58 5.07
N PRO A 23 -11.31 28.11 6.31
CA PRO A 23 -11.94 29.42 6.54
C PRO A 23 -11.30 30.58 5.76
N SER A 24 -10.00 30.51 5.45
CA SER A 24 -9.30 31.57 4.70
C SER A 24 -9.74 31.70 3.25
N ARG A 25 -10.43 30.71 2.66
CA ARG A 25 -11.00 30.81 1.31
C ARG A 25 -11.98 31.97 1.15
N TRP A 26 -12.71 32.34 2.21
CA TRP A 26 -13.64 33.49 2.17
C TRP A 26 -12.90 34.81 2.09
N PHE A 27 -11.82 34.96 2.87
CA PHE A 27 -10.95 36.11 2.76
C PHE A 27 -10.29 36.19 1.38
N LEU A 28 -9.79 35.07 0.86
CA LEU A 28 -9.22 34.98 -0.49
C LEU A 28 -10.25 35.34 -1.58
N ALA A 29 -11.51 34.93 -1.44
CA ALA A 29 -12.57 35.31 -2.38
C ALA A 29 -12.83 36.81 -2.40
N PHE A 30 -12.96 37.43 -1.22
CA PHE A 30 -13.10 38.88 -1.12
C PHE A 30 -11.88 39.60 -1.73
N PHE A 31 -10.68 39.18 -1.35
CA PHE A 31 -9.43 39.75 -1.84
C PHE A 31 -9.30 39.60 -3.36
N SER A 32 -9.61 38.41 -3.90
CA SER A 32 -9.57 38.13 -5.33
C SER A 32 -10.54 39.02 -6.10
N LEU A 33 -11.77 39.17 -5.61
CA LEU A 33 -12.78 40.01 -6.25
C LEU A 33 -12.33 41.48 -6.26
N PHE A 34 -11.87 41.99 -5.12
CA PHE A 34 -11.40 43.36 -4.97
C PHE A 34 -10.15 43.64 -5.83
N TRP A 35 -9.16 42.76 -5.80
CA TRP A 35 -7.94 42.86 -6.60
C TRP A 35 -8.26 42.91 -8.09
N ASN A 36 -9.09 41.99 -8.58
CA ASN A 36 -9.46 41.97 -10.00
C ASN A 36 -10.26 43.22 -10.40
N ALA A 37 -11.16 43.72 -9.55
CA ALA A 37 -11.87 44.97 -9.81
C ALA A 37 -10.90 46.17 -9.90
N PHE A 38 -9.93 46.25 -9.00
CA PHE A 38 -8.90 47.29 -9.01
C PHE A 38 -8.04 47.23 -10.29
N VAL A 39 -7.57 46.04 -10.66
CA VAL A 39 -6.77 45.85 -11.89
C VAL A 39 -7.55 46.24 -13.14
N LEU A 40 -8.83 45.86 -13.23
CA LEU A 40 -9.69 46.24 -14.36
C LEU A 40 -9.94 47.75 -14.44
N PHE A 41 -10.14 48.42 -13.29
CA PHE A 41 -10.23 49.87 -13.24
C PHE A 41 -8.97 50.54 -13.79
N PHE A 42 -7.78 50.12 -13.32
CA PHE A 42 -6.51 50.68 -13.80
C PHE A 42 -6.26 50.39 -15.29
N LEU A 43 -6.64 49.21 -15.77
CA LEU A 43 -6.60 48.89 -17.19
C LEU A 43 -7.51 49.86 -17.99
N ALA A 44 -8.71 50.14 -17.50
CA ALA A 44 -9.67 51.03 -18.18
C ALA A 44 -9.21 52.50 -18.24
N VAL A 45 -8.48 52.98 -17.23
CA VAL A 45 -7.91 54.36 -17.22
C VAL A 45 -6.54 54.46 -17.90
N GLY A 46 -6.04 53.38 -18.51
CA GLY A 46 -4.85 53.40 -19.36
C GLY A 46 -3.53 53.17 -18.64
N ALA A 47 -3.48 52.32 -17.60
CA ALA A 47 -2.28 52.02 -16.80
C ALA A 47 -1.08 51.35 -17.54
N GLY A 48 -1.08 51.34 -18.87
CA GLY A 48 0.01 50.78 -19.68
C GLY A 48 0.18 49.27 -19.53
N TRP A 49 1.26 48.73 -20.11
CA TRP A 49 1.48 47.28 -20.20
C TRP A 49 1.82 46.59 -18.87
N PHE A 50 2.32 47.33 -17.86
CA PHE A 50 2.63 46.77 -16.54
C PHE A 50 1.41 46.18 -15.82
N ILE A 51 0.20 46.61 -16.17
CA ILE A 51 -1.04 46.08 -15.62
C ILE A 51 -1.30 44.62 -16.02
N VAL A 52 -0.68 44.14 -17.11
CA VAL A 52 -0.86 42.76 -17.61
C VAL A 52 -0.36 41.73 -16.60
N PHE A 53 0.77 41.98 -15.93
CA PHE A 53 1.27 41.07 -14.89
C PHE A 53 0.30 40.98 -13.70
N HIS A 54 -0.31 42.10 -13.33
CA HIS A 54 -1.30 42.16 -12.25
C HIS A 54 -2.59 41.43 -12.62
N LEU A 55 -2.96 41.47 -13.91
CA LEU A 55 -4.09 40.72 -14.44
C LEU A 55 -3.82 39.21 -14.40
N ILE A 56 -2.63 38.75 -14.81
CA ILE A 56 -2.24 37.33 -14.70
C ILE A 56 -2.24 36.88 -13.24
N ALA A 57 -1.67 37.69 -12.33
CA ALA A 57 -1.71 37.41 -10.90
C ALA A 57 -3.16 37.35 -10.37
N GLY A 58 -4.01 38.30 -10.77
CA GLY A 58 -5.42 38.33 -10.39
C GLY A 58 -6.21 37.12 -10.89
N ALA A 59 -5.97 36.70 -12.13
CA ALA A 59 -6.54 35.49 -12.71
C ALA A 59 -6.07 34.23 -11.98
N PHE A 60 -4.78 34.14 -11.65
CA PHE A 60 -4.24 33.03 -10.85
C PHE A 60 -4.84 32.98 -9.45
N ILE A 61 -4.95 34.11 -8.75
CA ILE A 61 -5.58 34.20 -7.42
C ILE A 61 -7.06 33.80 -7.51
N GLY A 62 -7.77 34.23 -8.56
CA GLY A 62 -9.17 33.86 -8.79
C GLY A 62 -9.34 32.37 -9.04
N TRP A 63 -8.54 31.80 -9.92
CA TRP A 63 -8.51 30.35 -10.17
C TRP A 63 -8.17 29.56 -8.90
N TYR A 64 -7.13 29.95 -8.18
CA TYR A 64 -6.73 29.32 -6.93
C TYR A 64 -7.86 29.38 -5.89
N THR A 65 -8.50 30.54 -5.73
CA THR A 65 -9.66 30.69 -4.85
C THR A 65 -10.77 29.72 -5.25
N LEU A 66 -11.09 29.62 -6.54
CA LEU A 66 -12.14 28.73 -7.02
C LEU A 66 -11.81 27.25 -6.74
N THR A 67 -10.54 26.84 -6.88
CA THR A 67 -10.10 25.50 -6.51
C THR A 67 -10.34 25.21 -5.03
N LEU A 68 -10.08 26.14 -4.11
CA LEU A 68 -10.35 25.95 -2.67
C LEU A 68 -11.86 25.81 -2.33
N PHE A 69 -12.75 26.33 -3.18
CA PHE A 69 -14.19 26.17 -2.99
C PHE A 69 -14.72 24.86 -3.55
N LEU A 70 -14.28 24.52 -4.76
CA LEU A 70 -14.89 23.45 -5.55
C LEU A 70 -14.11 22.14 -5.45
N ASN A 71 -12.78 22.20 -5.33
CA ASN A 71 -11.97 21.01 -5.38
C ASN A 71 -12.08 20.15 -4.13
N LYS A 72 -12.03 18.85 -4.40
CA LYS A 72 -11.97 17.78 -3.42
C LYS A 72 -10.88 16.81 -3.87
N SER A 73 -10.24 16.18 -2.89
CA SER A 73 -9.46 14.97 -3.12
C SER A 73 -10.35 13.78 -2.82
N VAL A 74 -10.45 12.83 -3.75
CA VAL A 74 -11.13 11.56 -3.52
C VAL A 74 -10.04 10.48 -3.49
N ILE A 75 -9.88 9.86 -2.32
CA ILE A 75 -9.06 8.66 -2.14
C ILE A 75 -10.01 7.48 -2.26
N LYS A 76 -9.78 6.61 -3.24
CA LYS A 76 -10.50 5.34 -3.34
C LYS A 76 -9.55 4.21 -3.04
N ALA A 77 -9.85 3.42 -2.03
CA ALA A 77 -9.12 2.21 -1.73
C ALA A 77 -9.97 1.01 -2.14
N SER A 78 -9.38 0.10 -2.91
CA SER A 78 -9.93 -1.20 -3.26
C SER A 78 -8.89 -2.27 -2.97
N SER A 79 -9.27 -3.55 -3.04
CA SER A 79 -8.31 -4.66 -2.96
C SER A 79 -7.22 -4.62 -4.03
N GLN A 80 -7.49 -4.01 -5.20
CA GLN A 80 -6.58 -3.97 -6.34
C GLN A 80 -5.69 -2.73 -6.34
N GLU A 81 -6.27 -1.56 -6.05
CA GLU A 81 -5.57 -0.28 -6.13
C GLU A 81 -6.07 0.77 -5.12
N LEU A 82 -5.15 1.68 -4.78
CA LEU A 82 -5.36 2.92 -4.07
C LEU A 82 -5.24 4.07 -5.08
N THR A 83 -6.36 4.73 -5.37
CA THR A 83 -6.41 5.85 -6.31
C THR A 83 -6.66 7.17 -5.61
N ILE A 84 -6.08 8.25 -6.16
CA ILE A 84 -6.22 9.60 -5.65
C ILE A 84 -6.51 10.50 -6.83
N THR A 85 -7.66 11.15 -6.77
CA THR A 85 -8.11 12.08 -7.81
C THR A 85 -8.40 13.45 -7.22
N HIS A 86 -8.13 14.49 -7.99
CA HIS A 86 -8.39 15.88 -7.60
C HIS A 86 -9.30 16.56 -8.62
N GLY A 87 -10.41 17.14 -8.17
CA GLY A 87 -11.34 17.82 -9.08
C GLY A 87 -12.46 18.54 -8.36
N PRO A 88 -13.30 19.31 -9.09
CA PRO A 88 -13.47 19.26 -10.55
C PRO A 88 -12.55 20.20 -11.35
N ILE A 89 -11.90 21.19 -10.73
CA ILE A 89 -11.01 22.12 -11.44
C ILE A 89 -9.62 21.50 -11.55
N PRO A 90 -8.97 21.57 -12.74
CA PRO A 90 -7.61 21.08 -12.92
C PRO A 90 -6.66 21.63 -11.86
N TRP A 91 -5.78 20.77 -11.36
CA TRP A 91 -4.75 21.14 -10.40
C TRP A 91 -3.39 20.56 -10.83
N PHE A 92 -2.30 21.13 -10.34
CA PHE A 92 -0.95 20.71 -10.71
C PHE A 92 -0.57 19.32 -10.19
N SER A 93 -1.22 18.85 -9.12
CA SER A 93 -1.05 17.47 -8.67
C SER A 93 -1.76 16.53 -9.65
N LYS A 94 -0.99 15.64 -10.27
CA LYS A 94 -1.53 14.57 -11.09
C LYS A 94 -2.25 13.54 -10.22
N ASP A 95 -3.32 12.99 -10.75
CA ASP A 95 -3.98 11.81 -10.20
C ASP A 95 -2.98 10.67 -10.07
N ARG A 96 -3.18 9.83 -9.06
CA ARG A 96 -2.31 8.70 -8.74
C ARG A 96 -3.13 7.42 -8.69
N GLN A 97 -2.55 6.36 -9.22
CA GLN A 97 -3.05 4.99 -9.09
C GLN A 97 -1.87 4.16 -8.57
N ILE A 98 -2.07 3.54 -7.41
CA ILE A 98 -1.03 2.78 -6.71
C ILE A 98 -1.61 1.38 -6.50
N PRO A 99 -0.97 0.30 -6.98
CA PRO A 99 -1.43 -1.06 -6.67
C PRO A 99 -1.51 -1.25 -5.15
N ALA A 100 -2.64 -1.75 -4.63
CA ALA A 100 -2.86 -1.87 -3.20
C ALA A 100 -1.80 -2.78 -2.54
N ARG A 101 -1.39 -3.85 -3.24
CA ARG A 101 -0.29 -4.75 -2.84
C ARG A 101 1.07 -4.06 -2.71
N ALA A 102 1.30 -2.99 -3.46
CA ALA A 102 2.54 -2.23 -3.41
C ALA A 102 2.57 -1.32 -2.19
N VAL A 103 1.42 -0.99 -1.57
CA VAL A 103 1.37 -0.16 -0.37
C VAL A 103 1.83 -0.99 0.84
N LYS A 104 3.03 -0.66 1.31
CA LYS A 104 3.63 -1.26 2.51
C LYS A 104 3.01 -0.68 3.77
N GLN A 105 2.94 0.64 3.87
CA GLN A 105 2.46 1.38 5.05
C GLN A 105 1.91 2.75 4.64
N LEU A 106 0.89 3.23 5.36
CA LEU A 106 0.47 4.63 5.30
C LEU A 106 0.96 5.32 6.58
N TYR A 107 1.31 6.60 6.48
CA TYR A 107 1.77 7.33 7.66
C TYR A 107 1.60 8.84 7.50
N VAL A 108 1.48 9.55 8.61
CA VAL A 108 1.41 11.01 8.65
C VAL A 108 2.78 11.61 8.95
N GLU A 109 3.27 12.47 8.04
CA GLU A 109 4.52 13.21 8.20
C GLU A 109 4.26 14.70 8.45
N ILE A 110 5.18 15.38 9.15
CA ILE A 110 5.16 16.84 9.27
C ILE A 110 5.54 17.45 7.90
N GLY A 111 4.65 18.26 7.34
CA GLY A 111 4.85 18.95 6.09
C GLY A 111 5.91 20.07 6.18
N PRO A 112 6.53 20.45 5.05
CA PRO A 112 7.60 21.46 5.03
C PRO A 112 7.09 22.89 5.22
N VAL A 113 5.78 23.11 5.08
CA VAL A 113 5.15 24.44 5.16
C VAL A 113 4.55 24.64 6.54
N LYS A 114 4.73 25.84 7.10
CA LYS A 114 3.98 26.30 8.27
C LYS A 114 2.87 27.24 7.83
N GLN A 115 1.68 27.07 8.37
CA GLN A 115 0.56 27.96 8.16
C GLN A 115 0.23 28.64 9.50
N ASN A 116 0.28 29.98 9.54
CA ASN A 116 0.05 30.75 10.78
C ASN A 116 0.94 30.27 11.95
N ASN A 117 2.22 29.99 11.67
CA ASN A 117 3.19 29.44 12.62
C ASN A 117 2.86 28.04 13.17
N GLN A 118 1.81 27.38 12.68
CA GLN A 118 1.46 26.00 12.99
C GLN A 118 2.04 25.07 11.92
N SER A 119 2.50 23.89 12.34
CA SER A 119 2.96 22.85 11.42
C SER A 119 1.80 22.34 10.57
N THR A 120 2.07 22.05 9.30
CA THR A 120 1.15 21.27 8.47
C THR A 120 1.57 19.81 8.49
N TYR A 121 0.66 18.93 8.09
CA TYR A 121 0.84 17.49 8.02
C TYR A 121 0.49 16.99 6.62
N GLN A 122 1.11 15.89 6.22
CA GLN A 122 0.87 15.24 4.94
C GLN A 122 0.70 13.74 5.15
N LEU A 123 -0.26 13.15 4.43
CA LEU A 123 -0.46 11.70 4.40
C LEU A 123 0.42 11.12 3.29
N MET A 124 1.25 10.15 3.66
CA MET A 124 2.24 9.51 2.80
C MET A 124 1.92 8.01 2.69
N ALA A 125 2.22 7.42 1.53
CA ALA A 125 2.31 5.98 1.35
C ALA A 125 3.77 5.59 1.15
N GLN A 126 4.24 4.60 1.90
CA GLN A 126 5.48 3.88 1.60
C GLN A 126 5.14 2.68 0.73
N LEU A 127 5.84 2.55 -0.39
CA LEU A 127 5.72 1.39 -1.28
C LEU A 127 6.66 0.27 -0.83
N ASP A 128 6.43 -0.92 -1.36
CA ASP A 128 7.31 -2.09 -1.20
C ASP A 128 8.72 -1.87 -1.73
N THR A 129 8.89 -0.99 -2.71
CA THR A 129 10.19 -0.52 -3.21
C THR A 129 10.84 0.56 -2.33
N ASP A 130 10.28 0.81 -1.12
CA ASP A 130 10.61 1.91 -0.21
C ASP A 130 10.43 3.33 -0.79
N ALA A 131 9.82 3.45 -1.97
CA ALA A 131 9.45 4.74 -2.55
C ALA A 131 8.33 5.38 -1.71
N ARG A 132 8.39 6.71 -1.54
CA ARG A 132 7.41 7.48 -0.76
C ARG A 132 6.53 8.30 -1.69
N VAL A 133 5.22 8.13 -1.59
CA VAL A 133 4.23 8.84 -2.41
C VAL A 133 3.34 9.69 -1.52
N LYS A 134 3.26 11.00 -1.81
CA LYS A 134 2.37 11.91 -1.10
C LYS A 134 0.93 11.73 -1.58
N LEU A 135 0.01 11.47 -0.65
CA LEU A 135 -1.41 11.25 -0.91
C LEU A 135 -2.25 12.51 -0.66
N ILE A 136 -2.17 13.07 0.55
CA ILE A 136 -2.77 14.36 0.93
C ILE A 136 -1.66 15.27 1.42
N GLY A 137 -1.65 16.52 0.97
CA GLY A 137 -0.70 17.53 1.42
C GLY A 137 -1.33 18.64 2.25
N ALA A 138 -0.53 19.22 3.15
CA ALA A 138 -0.78 20.49 3.82
C ALA A 138 -2.10 20.59 4.63
N GLU A 139 -2.47 19.54 5.37
CA GLU A 139 -3.57 19.60 6.35
C GLU A 139 -3.04 20.06 7.71
N MET A 140 -3.77 20.92 8.40
CA MET A 140 -3.40 21.40 9.74
C MET A 140 -3.91 20.46 10.85
N ASP A 141 -4.98 19.73 10.56
CA ASP A 141 -5.62 18.79 11.46
C ASP A 141 -4.97 17.40 11.38
N LYS A 142 -3.99 17.16 12.27
CA LYS A 142 -3.27 15.88 12.36
C LYS A 142 -4.23 14.71 12.59
N GLU A 143 -5.16 14.84 13.53
CA GLU A 143 -6.06 13.76 13.94
C GLU A 143 -6.91 13.28 12.76
N ARG A 144 -7.34 14.20 11.90
CA ARG A 144 -8.05 13.84 10.67
C ARG A 144 -7.20 12.99 9.72
N LEU A 145 -5.91 13.29 9.55
CA LEU A 145 -5.07 12.47 8.68
C LEU A 145 -4.80 11.09 9.28
N LEU A 146 -4.65 10.98 10.60
CA LEU A 146 -4.53 9.70 11.29
C LEU A 146 -5.83 8.87 11.16
N GLU A 147 -7.00 9.51 11.20
CA GLU A 147 -8.27 8.83 10.94
C GLU A 147 -8.33 8.26 9.52
N VAL A 148 -7.86 9.03 8.53
CA VAL A 148 -7.79 8.58 7.13
C VAL A 148 -6.82 7.42 6.99
N GLU A 149 -5.62 7.53 7.54
CA GLU A 149 -4.60 6.46 7.59
C GLU A 149 -5.21 5.18 8.17
N ALA A 150 -5.67 5.21 9.41
CA ALA A 150 -6.21 4.03 10.09
C ALA A 150 -7.43 3.43 9.36
N THR A 151 -8.24 4.27 8.71
CA THR A 151 -9.40 3.79 7.93
C THR A 151 -8.95 3.06 6.66
N VAL A 152 -7.99 3.61 5.93
CA VAL A 152 -7.48 2.99 4.70
C VAL A 152 -6.66 1.75 5.03
N GLU A 153 -5.83 1.78 6.07
CA GLU A 153 -5.03 0.63 6.49
C GLU A 153 -5.90 -0.53 6.95
N ARG A 154 -6.89 -0.27 7.80
CA ARG A 154 -7.84 -1.30 8.22
C ARG A 154 -8.61 -1.87 7.04
N TYR A 155 -8.95 -1.05 6.06
CA TYR A 155 -9.64 -1.51 4.85
C TYR A 155 -8.74 -2.37 3.95
N LEU A 156 -7.46 -2.00 3.81
CA LEU A 156 -6.48 -2.74 3.01
C LEU A 156 -5.80 -3.89 3.76
N GLY A 157 -6.15 -4.12 5.04
CA GLY A 157 -5.50 -5.08 5.94
C GLY A 157 -4.03 -4.74 6.26
N ILE A 158 -3.61 -3.48 6.10
CA ILE A 158 -2.25 -3.06 6.41
C ILE A 158 -2.09 -3.04 7.93
N ALA A 159 -1.07 -3.72 8.45
CA ALA A 159 -0.71 -3.65 9.86
C ALA A 159 -0.07 -2.29 10.16
N ASP A 160 -0.70 -1.52 11.05
CA ASP A 160 -0.22 -0.20 11.46
C ASP A 160 1.16 -0.29 12.13
N ASP A 161 2.09 0.55 11.68
CA ASP A 161 3.38 0.82 12.33
C ASP A 161 3.39 2.27 12.87
N PRO A 162 3.02 2.48 14.14
CA PRO A 162 2.99 3.80 14.75
C PRO A 162 4.36 4.50 14.80
N SER A 163 5.47 3.76 14.63
CA SER A 163 6.81 4.35 14.65
C SER A 163 7.11 5.21 13.43
N MET A 164 6.39 4.98 12.32
CA MET A 164 6.47 5.76 11.09
C MET A 164 5.75 7.10 11.21
N ASN A 165 4.76 7.18 12.11
CA ASN A 165 3.96 8.38 12.32
C ASN A 165 4.75 9.51 12.96
N LEU A 166 4.67 10.69 12.35
CA LEU A 166 5.43 11.89 12.73
C LEU A 166 6.94 11.64 12.83
N SER A 167 7.46 10.68 12.06
CA SER A 167 8.89 10.52 11.79
C SER A 167 9.42 11.68 10.93
N GLY A 168 9.11 12.92 11.31
CA GLY A 168 9.71 14.11 10.74
C GLY A 168 11.17 14.11 11.11
N LYS A 169 12.02 13.49 10.28
CA LYS A 169 13.46 13.32 10.49
C LYS A 169 13.82 13.26 11.98
N SER A 170 13.22 12.31 12.72
CA SER A 170 13.91 11.87 13.93
C SER A 170 15.27 11.40 13.44
N MET A 171 16.35 11.87 14.05
CA MET A 171 17.74 11.54 13.67
C MET A 171 18.04 10.03 13.75
N ASN A 172 17.04 9.22 14.07
CA ASN A 172 17.13 7.78 14.27
C ASN A 172 17.48 6.98 13.02
N GLY A 173 17.20 7.49 11.81
CA GLY A 173 17.61 6.87 10.54
C GLY A 173 18.89 7.43 9.92
N LEU A 174 19.53 8.42 10.55
CA LEU A 174 20.85 8.87 10.11
C LEU A 174 21.90 7.92 10.70
N ASN A 175 22.72 7.32 9.85
CA ASN A 175 23.90 6.59 10.30
C ASN A 175 24.77 7.60 11.09
N LEU A 176 24.78 7.46 12.42
CA LEU A 176 25.44 8.41 13.31
C LEU A 176 26.93 8.51 12.99
N ASP A 177 27.53 7.44 12.48
CA ASP A 177 28.92 7.42 12.06
C ASP A 177 29.15 8.24 10.78
N GLU A 178 28.21 8.20 9.84
CA GLU A 178 28.26 9.01 8.61
C GLU A 178 28.06 10.50 8.91
N VAL A 179 27.12 10.82 9.82
CA VAL A 179 26.91 12.19 10.30
C VAL A 179 28.13 12.70 11.06
N ARG A 180 28.74 11.87 11.91
CA ARG A 180 29.97 12.20 12.64
C ARG A 180 31.14 12.41 11.69
N ALA A 181 31.32 11.56 10.69
CA ALA A 181 32.36 11.70 9.67
C ALA A 181 32.18 12.98 8.84
N ASN A 182 30.94 13.36 8.51
CA ASN A 182 30.66 14.63 7.83
C ASN A 182 30.89 15.84 8.74
N LEU A 183 30.55 15.76 10.03
CA LEU A 183 30.86 16.82 11.00
C LEU A 183 32.36 17.02 11.18
N GLU A 184 33.16 15.96 11.23
CA GLU A 184 34.63 16.05 11.29
C GLU A 184 35.22 16.73 10.03
N ARG A 185 34.66 16.45 8.85
CA ARG A 185 35.04 17.16 7.61
C ARG A 185 34.71 18.65 7.69
N LEU A 186 33.54 18.99 8.23
CA LEU A 186 33.11 20.38 8.40
C LEU A 186 33.88 21.11 9.52
N GLN A 187 34.35 20.40 10.56
CA GLN A 187 35.21 21.00 11.61
C GLN A 187 36.49 21.61 11.04
N LYS A 188 37.07 21.02 10.00
CA LYS A 188 38.25 21.58 9.30
C LYS A 188 37.95 22.95 8.66
N ILE A 189 36.69 23.19 8.30
CA ILE A 189 36.20 24.43 7.68
C ILE A 189 35.56 25.36 8.72
N LYS A 190 35.32 24.92 9.97
CA LYS A 190 34.68 25.71 11.06
C LYS A 190 35.30 27.09 11.26
N LYS A 191 36.61 27.24 11.04
CA LYS A 191 37.35 28.52 11.14
C LYS A 191 36.95 29.56 10.09
N TRP A 192 36.30 29.14 9.01
CA TRP A 192 35.90 29.97 7.85
C TRP A 192 34.40 30.21 7.80
N LEU A 193 33.63 29.66 8.75
CA LEU A 193 32.19 29.80 8.81
C LEU A 193 31.79 31.02 9.66
N PRO A 194 30.65 31.67 9.33
CA PRO A 194 30.07 32.70 10.19
C PRO A 194 29.76 32.16 11.59
N ALA A 195 29.93 33.00 12.63
CA ALA A 195 29.76 32.61 14.03
C ALA A 195 28.39 31.95 14.34
N SER A 196 27.31 32.41 13.71
CA SER A 196 25.96 31.84 13.86
C SER A 196 25.83 30.40 13.34
N MET A 197 26.62 30.02 12.34
CA MET A 197 26.66 28.66 11.80
C MET A 197 27.55 27.75 12.65
N ALA A 198 28.67 28.28 13.16
CA ALA A 198 29.53 27.57 14.10
C ALA A 198 28.78 27.19 15.40
N GLN A 199 27.95 28.09 15.92
CA GLN A 199 27.12 27.83 17.10
C GLN A 199 26.09 26.72 16.86
N LYS A 200 25.42 26.72 15.69
CA LYS A 200 24.50 25.65 15.30
C LYS A 200 25.17 24.29 15.14
N MET A 201 26.41 24.25 14.67
CA MET A 201 27.18 23.01 14.57
C MET A 201 27.52 22.46 15.97
N GLU A 202 27.87 23.33 16.90
CA GLU A 202 28.20 22.94 18.29
C GLU A 202 26.96 22.42 19.02
N GLU A 203 25.80 23.06 18.84
CA GLU A 203 24.51 22.55 19.32
C GLU A 203 24.15 21.18 18.70
N ALA A 204 24.47 20.97 17.41
CA ALA A 204 24.24 19.69 16.73
C ALA A 204 25.16 18.58 17.25
N GLU A 205 26.45 18.88 17.48
CA GLU A 205 27.42 17.96 18.09
C GLU A 205 26.96 17.52 19.48
N HIS A 206 26.51 18.47 20.32
CA HIS A 206 25.96 18.15 21.64
C HIS A 206 24.72 17.26 21.59
N LYS A 207 23.80 17.48 20.64
CA LYS A 207 22.62 16.63 20.46
C LYS A 207 22.98 15.22 19.98
N ILE A 208 23.93 15.10 19.06
CA ILE A 208 24.39 13.79 18.57
C ILE A 208 25.09 13.01 19.68
N ALA A 209 25.93 13.68 20.49
CA ALA A 209 26.59 13.05 21.63
C ALA A 209 25.59 12.56 22.70
N ALA A 210 24.54 13.34 22.97
CA ALA A 210 23.49 12.96 23.91
C ALA A 210 22.67 11.75 23.41
N GLU A 211 22.39 11.67 22.11
CA GLU A 211 21.64 10.56 21.51
C GLU A 211 22.49 9.28 21.42
N ALA A 212 23.78 9.39 21.11
CA ALA A 212 24.71 8.27 21.14
C ALA A 212 24.83 7.65 22.54
N ALA A 213 24.88 8.48 23.58
CA ALA A 213 24.91 8.03 24.97
C ALA A 213 23.61 7.28 25.37
N ARG A 214 22.45 7.71 24.85
CA ARG A 214 21.17 6.99 25.05
C ARG A 214 21.16 5.61 24.38
N ARG A 215 21.67 5.50 23.15
CA ARG A 215 21.74 4.21 22.44
C ARG A 215 22.65 3.21 23.15
N SER A 216 23.78 3.65 23.69
CA SER A 216 24.68 2.77 24.46
C SER A 216 24.08 2.26 25.78
N SER A 217 23.00 2.89 26.28
CA SER A 217 22.31 2.43 27.50
C SER A 217 21.16 1.46 27.23
N ASP A 218 20.78 1.26 25.97
CA ASP A 218 19.61 0.46 25.55
C ASP A 218 20.00 -0.88 24.89
N ASP A 219 21.27 -1.30 25.02
CA ASP A 219 21.75 -2.64 24.68
C ASP A 219 21.22 -3.67 25.69
N GLY A 220 19.89 -3.84 25.69
CA GLY A 220 19.18 -4.94 26.32
C GLY A 220 19.40 -6.23 25.55
N ILE A 221 20.13 -7.16 26.18
CA ILE A 221 20.11 -8.62 26.03
C ILE A 221 19.52 -9.11 24.70
N PHE A 222 20.39 -9.20 23.68
CA PHE A 222 20.14 -10.02 22.50
C PHE A 222 20.19 -11.50 22.95
N VAL A 223 19.03 -12.15 23.05
CA VAL A 223 18.94 -13.61 23.17
C VAL A 223 19.19 -14.17 21.78
N PRO A 224 20.29 -14.91 21.54
CA PRO A 224 20.52 -15.57 20.27
C PRO A 224 19.36 -16.54 20.01
N GLY A 225 18.67 -16.34 18.89
CA GLY A 225 17.54 -17.15 18.49
C GLY A 225 17.91 -18.63 18.43
N GLU A 226 17.06 -19.46 19.03
CA GLU A 226 17.12 -20.91 19.00
C GLU A 226 17.27 -21.40 17.55
N ASP A 227 18.34 -22.16 17.33
CA ASP A 227 18.56 -22.95 16.14
C ASP A 227 17.34 -23.85 15.87
N TRP A 228 16.57 -23.52 14.84
CA TRP A 228 15.52 -24.37 14.27
C TRP A 228 16.18 -25.55 13.55
N ALA A 229 16.75 -26.48 14.32
CA ALA A 229 17.16 -27.78 13.83
C ALA A 229 15.91 -28.54 13.40
N ALA A 230 15.74 -28.67 12.07
CA ALA A 230 14.68 -29.44 11.42
C ALA A 230 14.69 -30.90 11.91
N SER A 231 13.91 -31.20 12.95
CA SER A 231 13.68 -32.58 13.37
C SER A 231 12.80 -33.25 12.32
N SER A 232 13.41 -34.14 11.53
CA SER A 232 12.75 -35.04 10.58
C SER A 232 12.06 -36.18 11.33
N SER A 233 11.14 -35.85 12.23
CA SER A 233 10.27 -36.87 12.81
C SER A 233 9.18 -37.22 11.78
N SER A 234 9.17 -38.49 11.37
CA SER A 234 8.20 -39.10 10.45
C SER A 234 6.79 -39.25 11.04
N GLY A 235 6.40 -38.33 11.91
CA GLY A 235 5.03 -38.24 12.44
C GLY A 235 4.08 -37.75 11.36
N PHE A 236 2.80 -38.15 11.46
CA PHE A 236 1.73 -37.57 10.66
C PHE A 236 1.68 -36.06 10.89
N LEU A 237 2.26 -35.30 9.97
CA LEU A 237 2.24 -33.85 10.02
C LEU A 237 0.80 -33.39 9.83
N LYS A 238 0.34 -32.53 10.74
CA LYS A 238 -0.98 -31.90 10.66
C LYS A 238 -0.84 -30.54 9.97
N PRO A 239 -1.86 -30.08 9.24
CA PRO A 239 -1.88 -28.72 8.70
C PRO A 239 -1.77 -27.71 9.84
N ARG A 240 -1.08 -26.59 9.60
CA ARG A 240 -1.04 -25.45 10.52
C ARG A 240 -2.44 -24.88 10.74
N ILE A 241 -2.68 -24.33 11.93
CA ILE A 241 -3.95 -23.67 12.23
C ILE A 241 -4.02 -22.38 11.42
N LEU A 242 -5.13 -22.17 10.72
CA LEU A 242 -5.36 -20.91 10.04
C LEU A 242 -5.54 -19.76 11.03
N PRO A 243 -4.96 -18.58 10.76
CA PRO A 243 -5.13 -17.42 11.62
C PRO A 243 -6.60 -16.99 11.66
N ALA A 244 -7.06 -16.57 12.83
CA ALA A 244 -8.35 -15.93 12.97
C ALA A 244 -8.44 -14.67 12.08
N PRO A 245 -9.64 -14.25 11.64
CA PRO A 245 -9.81 -13.02 10.89
C PRO A 245 -9.31 -11.83 11.72
N GLU A 246 -8.50 -10.97 11.11
CA GLU A 246 -7.95 -9.79 11.80
C GLU A 246 -9.01 -8.69 11.96
N HIS A 247 -10.04 -8.68 11.10
CA HIS A 247 -11.14 -7.71 11.15
C HIS A 247 -12.44 -8.29 10.56
N ASP A 248 -13.57 -7.76 11.04
CA ASP A 248 -14.92 -8.17 10.60
C ASP A 248 -15.31 -7.62 9.21
N LEU A 249 -14.45 -6.81 8.59
CA LEU A 249 -14.78 -6.07 7.36
C LEU A 249 -14.76 -6.90 6.09
N THR A 250 -14.24 -8.13 6.14
CA THR A 250 -14.12 -8.98 4.95
C THR A 250 -14.48 -10.39 5.37
N PHE A 251 -15.39 -11.01 4.62
CA PHE A 251 -15.71 -12.42 4.83
C PHE A 251 -14.42 -13.24 4.68
N PRO A 252 -14.02 -14.01 5.70
CA PRO A 252 -12.75 -14.73 5.70
C PRO A 252 -12.87 -16.00 4.85
N PHE A 253 -13.01 -15.85 3.54
CA PHE A 253 -13.22 -16.96 2.59
C PHE A 253 -12.14 -18.05 2.69
N TYR A 254 -10.92 -17.70 3.10
CA TYR A 254 -9.84 -18.66 3.35
C TYR A 254 -10.16 -19.65 4.49
N LEU A 255 -11.07 -19.33 5.41
CA LEU A 255 -11.52 -20.22 6.49
C LEU A 255 -12.61 -21.20 6.03
N SER A 256 -13.31 -20.93 4.92
CA SER A 256 -14.45 -21.74 4.49
C SER A 256 -14.06 -23.20 4.25
N GLY A 257 -14.82 -24.12 4.85
CA GLY A 257 -14.68 -25.56 4.71
C GLY A 257 -15.45 -26.12 3.52
N THR A 258 -15.14 -27.36 3.16
CA THR A 258 -15.94 -28.12 2.17
C THR A 258 -17.38 -28.25 2.67
N GLY A 259 -18.34 -27.80 1.85
CA GLY A 259 -19.77 -27.83 2.13
C GLY A 259 -20.33 -26.50 2.65
N ASP A 260 -19.48 -25.51 2.95
CA ASP A 260 -19.96 -24.20 3.41
C ASP A 260 -20.71 -23.48 2.29
N ASP A 261 -21.86 -22.91 2.63
CA ASP A 261 -22.63 -22.04 1.74
C ASP A 261 -22.09 -20.60 1.83
N ILE A 262 -21.89 -19.98 0.68
CA ILE A 262 -21.41 -18.60 0.54
C ILE A 262 -22.24 -17.85 -0.50
N LEU A 263 -22.12 -16.54 -0.53
CA LEU A 263 -22.50 -15.73 -1.68
C LEU A 263 -21.23 -15.32 -2.42
N LEU A 264 -21.17 -15.60 -3.72
CA LEU A 264 -20.12 -15.17 -4.64
C LEU A 264 -20.73 -14.14 -5.59
N GLU A 265 -20.26 -12.89 -5.51
CA GLU A 265 -20.78 -11.76 -6.30
C GLU A 265 -22.32 -11.60 -6.12
N GLY A 266 -22.81 -11.88 -4.90
CA GLY A 266 -24.24 -11.86 -4.54
C GLY A 266 -25.04 -13.10 -4.98
N ALA A 267 -24.44 -14.05 -5.69
CA ALA A 267 -25.09 -15.30 -6.09
C ALA A 267 -24.76 -16.43 -5.10
N PRO A 268 -25.73 -17.29 -4.72
CA PRO A 268 -25.46 -18.41 -3.83
C PRO A 268 -24.48 -19.39 -4.48
N ALA A 269 -23.54 -19.91 -3.69
CA ALA A 269 -22.60 -20.95 -4.09
C ALA A 269 -22.23 -21.82 -2.89
N THR A 270 -21.66 -23.01 -3.15
CA THR A 270 -21.19 -23.92 -2.10
C THR A 270 -19.71 -24.21 -2.31
N VAL A 271 -18.93 -24.17 -1.24
CA VAL A 271 -17.52 -24.52 -1.27
C VAL A 271 -17.40 -26.03 -1.48
N GLY A 272 -16.81 -26.44 -2.58
CA GLY A 272 -16.46 -27.80 -2.91
C GLY A 272 -15.15 -28.21 -2.25
N ARG A 273 -14.20 -28.73 -3.04
CA ARG A 273 -12.92 -29.22 -2.53
C ARG A 273 -12.05 -28.08 -1.98
N THR A 274 -11.39 -28.34 -0.86
CA THR A 274 -10.43 -27.42 -0.25
C THR A 274 -9.08 -28.09 -0.07
N ALA A 275 -8.01 -27.31 -0.18
CA ALA A 275 -6.65 -27.73 0.18
C ALA A 275 -5.92 -26.58 0.88
N GLN A 276 -5.05 -26.93 1.82
CA GLN A 276 -4.18 -25.97 2.51
C GLN A 276 -2.73 -26.17 2.09
N LEU A 277 -2.01 -25.08 1.83
CA LEU A 277 -0.59 -25.09 1.51
C LEU A 277 0.16 -24.40 2.63
N ASP A 278 1.05 -25.15 3.28
CA ASP A 278 1.90 -24.71 4.37
C ASP A 278 3.32 -24.54 3.82
N TRP A 279 3.81 -23.31 3.74
CA TRP A 279 5.11 -23.00 3.15
C TRP A 279 6.22 -22.99 4.20
N ASP A 280 7.31 -23.71 3.92
CA ASP A 280 8.42 -23.91 4.87
C ASP A 280 9.43 -22.75 4.83
N ASN A 281 9.57 -22.07 3.69
CA ASN A 281 10.61 -21.08 3.43
C ASN A 281 10.14 -19.62 3.37
N ASP A 282 8.89 -19.34 3.75
CA ASP A 282 8.25 -18.03 3.56
C ASP A 282 7.62 -17.52 4.86
N ASP A 283 8.44 -17.28 5.90
CA ASP A 283 8.02 -16.80 7.24
C ASP A 283 6.83 -17.56 7.85
N GLY A 284 6.68 -18.83 7.46
CA GLY A 284 5.55 -19.65 7.87
C GLY A 284 4.21 -19.23 7.26
N SER A 285 4.20 -18.67 6.05
CA SER A 285 2.99 -18.32 5.33
C SER A 285 2.12 -19.54 5.03
N ILE A 286 0.82 -19.32 4.99
CA ILE A 286 -0.20 -20.33 4.72
C ILE A 286 -1.01 -19.86 3.51
N SER A 287 -1.43 -20.78 2.67
CA SER A 287 -2.29 -20.52 1.52
C SER A 287 -3.40 -21.57 1.44
N ARG A 288 -4.47 -21.25 0.70
CA ARG A 288 -5.66 -22.08 0.56
C ARG A 288 -6.05 -22.15 -0.90
N GLN A 289 -6.39 -23.35 -1.36
CA GLN A 289 -7.08 -23.56 -2.63
C GLN A 289 -8.51 -23.96 -2.32
N LEU A 290 -9.46 -23.32 -2.98
CA LEU A 290 -10.89 -23.57 -2.82
C LEU A 290 -11.53 -23.78 -4.19
N GLU A 291 -12.31 -24.83 -4.34
CA GLU A 291 -13.26 -25.01 -5.45
C GLU A 291 -14.61 -24.51 -4.97
N VAL A 292 -15.30 -23.70 -5.76
CA VAL A 292 -16.65 -23.21 -5.47
C VAL A 292 -17.56 -23.68 -6.59
N VAL A 293 -18.72 -24.22 -6.21
CA VAL A 293 -19.72 -24.78 -7.12
C VAL A 293 -20.95 -23.88 -7.10
N SER A 294 -21.32 -23.35 -8.27
CA SER A 294 -22.55 -22.58 -8.44
C SER A 294 -23.75 -23.52 -8.64
N PRO A 295 -24.89 -23.29 -7.95
CA PRO A 295 -26.04 -24.19 -7.98
C PRO A 295 -26.80 -24.17 -9.31
N GLY A 296 -26.69 -23.09 -10.09
CA GLY A 296 -27.45 -22.90 -11.32
C GLY A 296 -26.93 -23.73 -12.50
N ASP A 297 -25.62 -23.64 -12.78
CA ASP A 297 -24.96 -24.28 -13.93
C ASP A 297 -24.08 -25.47 -13.54
N GLY A 298 -23.87 -25.71 -12.24
CA GLY A 298 -22.86 -26.65 -11.75
C GLY A 298 -21.43 -26.24 -12.10
N GLY A 299 -21.25 -24.98 -12.51
CA GLY A 299 -19.98 -24.38 -12.86
C GLY A 299 -19.05 -24.40 -11.66
N LYS A 300 -17.80 -24.78 -11.92
CA LYS A 300 -16.74 -24.82 -10.91
C LYS A 300 -15.80 -23.65 -11.14
N ARG A 301 -15.71 -22.77 -10.16
CA ARG A 301 -14.68 -21.72 -10.09
C ARG A 301 -13.62 -22.17 -9.09
N HIS A 302 -12.35 -21.91 -9.38
CA HIS A 302 -11.27 -22.22 -8.46
C HIS A 302 -10.70 -20.92 -7.93
N PHE A 303 -10.32 -20.93 -6.65
CA PHE A 303 -9.76 -19.77 -5.98
C PHE A 303 -8.51 -20.16 -5.22
N TYR A 304 -7.58 -19.23 -5.18
CA TYR A 304 -6.38 -19.31 -4.36
C TYR A 304 -6.31 -18.10 -3.43
N ALA A 305 -6.21 -18.38 -2.13
CA ALA A 305 -5.99 -17.38 -1.12
C ALA A 305 -4.58 -17.54 -0.56
N THR A 306 -3.80 -16.47 -0.52
CA THR A 306 -2.44 -16.50 0.03
C THR A 306 -2.25 -15.38 1.03
N ARG A 307 -1.54 -15.67 2.13
CA ARG A 307 -1.23 -14.67 3.14
C ARG A 307 0.16 -14.10 2.91
N GLU A 308 0.23 -12.88 2.38
CA GLU A 308 1.49 -12.15 2.18
C GLU A 308 1.53 -10.96 3.13
N ARG A 309 2.60 -10.82 3.93
CA ARG A 309 2.79 -9.69 4.88
C ARG A 309 1.59 -9.50 5.82
N GLY A 310 1.07 -10.60 6.36
CA GLY A 310 -0.11 -10.61 7.24
C GLY A 310 -1.45 -10.55 6.49
N ARG A 311 -1.48 -10.15 5.22
CA ARG A 311 -2.71 -9.90 4.45
C ARG A 311 -3.12 -11.07 3.57
N TRP A 312 -4.40 -11.41 3.60
CA TRP A 312 -4.97 -12.35 2.65
C TRP A 312 -5.25 -11.68 1.31
N THR A 313 -4.68 -12.24 0.24
CA THR A 313 -4.99 -11.87 -1.14
C THR A 313 -5.68 -13.04 -1.81
N TYR A 314 -6.72 -12.75 -2.58
CA TYR A 314 -7.52 -13.76 -3.27
C TYR A 314 -7.32 -13.65 -4.77
N TYR A 315 -7.29 -14.80 -5.42
CA TYR A 315 -7.19 -14.95 -6.86
C TYR A 315 -8.27 -15.92 -7.31
N GLU A 316 -8.97 -15.59 -8.39
CA GLU A 316 -9.65 -16.60 -9.19
C GLU A 316 -8.62 -17.29 -10.08
N GLU A 317 -8.68 -18.61 -10.13
CA GLU A 317 -7.73 -19.43 -10.86
C GLU A 317 -8.41 -20.23 -11.96
N ARG A 318 -7.78 -20.27 -13.14
CA ARG A 318 -8.08 -21.26 -14.17
C ARG A 318 -6.88 -22.17 -14.37
N ARG A 319 -7.10 -23.48 -14.18
CA ARG A 319 -6.09 -24.49 -14.52
C ARG A 319 -5.87 -24.52 -16.03
N LEU A 320 -4.61 -24.50 -16.45
CA LEU A 320 -4.21 -24.68 -17.84
C LEU A 320 -4.20 -26.16 -18.21
N ASP A 321 -4.55 -26.48 -19.45
CA ASP A 321 -4.41 -27.84 -19.97
C ASP A 321 -2.94 -28.19 -20.32
N ASP A 322 -2.64 -29.47 -20.50
CA ASP A 322 -1.27 -29.94 -20.74
C ASP A 322 -0.63 -29.32 -22.00
N ASN A 323 -1.43 -28.97 -23.02
CA ASN A 323 -0.93 -28.32 -24.22
C ASN A 323 -0.60 -26.85 -23.96
N GLU A 324 -1.43 -26.14 -23.21
CA GLU A 324 -1.16 -24.78 -22.73
C GLU A 324 0.12 -24.75 -21.87
N VAL A 325 0.26 -25.68 -20.91
CA VAL A 325 1.43 -25.84 -20.04
C VAL A 325 2.70 -26.07 -20.86
N ALA A 326 2.66 -26.99 -21.83
CA ALA A 326 3.79 -27.27 -22.72
C ALA A 326 4.19 -26.06 -23.58
N LYS A 327 3.22 -25.27 -24.06
CA LYS A 327 3.50 -24.03 -24.82
C LYS A 327 4.22 -22.97 -23.99
N LEU A 328 4.00 -22.93 -22.68
CA LEU A 328 4.73 -22.06 -21.77
C LEU A 328 6.15 -22.55 -21.47
N GLY A 329 6.53 -23.75 -21.94
CA GLY A 329 7.88 -24.31 -21.78
C GLY A 329 8.09 -25.12 -20.50
N PHE A 330 7.02 -25.52 -19.82
CA PHE A 330 7.10 -26.47 -18.72
C PHE A 330 7.25 -27.91 -19.26
N SER A 331 8.09 -28.70 -18.60
CA SER A 331 8.21 -30.15 -18.81
C SER A 331 8.28 -30.88 -17.46
N GLU A 332 8.31 -32.22 -17.45
CA GLU A 332 8.22 -33.02 -16.22
C GLU A 332 9.10 -32.48 -15.08
N ASP A 333 10.38 -32.23 -15.33
CA ASP A 333 11.33 -31.75 -14.31
C ASP A 333 11.84 -30.33 -14.52
N HIS A 334 11.38 -29.64 -15.57
CA HIS A 334 11.84 -28.31 -15.92
C HIS A 334 10.70 -27.30 -15.87
N HIS A 335 10.93 -26.19 -15.18
CA HIS A 335 10.12 -24.99 -15.31
C HIS A 335 10.95 -23.90 -16.02
N PRO A 336 10.33 -23.06 -16.86
CA PRO A 336 11.04 -22.02 -17.59
C PRO A 336 11.53 -20.90 -16.65
N LEU A 337 12.68 -20.28 -16.97
CA LEU A 337 13.14 -19.08 -16.24
C LEU A 337 12.38 -17.80 -16.63
N ARG A 338 11.63 -17.85 -17.73
CA ARG A 338 10.72 -16.81 -18.23
C ARG A 338 9.91 -17.40 -19.39
N PHE A 339 8.73 -16.85 -19.63
CA PHE A 339 7.96 -17.14 -20.85
C PHE A 339 7.19 -15.92 -21.33
N GLU A 340 6.65 -16.01 -22.54
CA GLU A 340 5.82 -14.97 -23.16
C GLU A 340 4.39 -15.47 -23.30
N ASN A 341 3.42 -14.61 -22.98
CA ASN A 341 2.01 -14.85 -23.23
C ASN A 341 1.43 -13.60 -23.91
N GLY A 342 1.13 -13.70 -25.21
CA GLY A 342 0.78 -12.55 -26.02
C GLY A 342 1.93 -11.56 -26.16
N ARG A 343 1.75 -10.33 -25.66
CA ARG A 343 2.77 -9.26 -25.67
C ARG A 343 3.50 -9.13 -24.33
N GLU A 344 3.09 -9.93 -23.35
CA GLU A 344 3.55 -9.82 -21.98
C GLU A 344 4.64 -10.85 -21.72
N ARG A 345 5.61 -10.45 -20.89
CA ARG A 345 6.72 -11.31 -20.48
C ARG A 345 6.64 -11.53 -18.99
N TYR A 346 6.71 -12.81 -18.61
CA TYR A 346 6.54 -13.27 -17.25
C TYR A 346 7.86 -13.79 -16.69
N TYR A 347 8.11 -13.47 -15.41
CA TYR A 347 9.31 -13.83 -14.68
C TYR A 347 8.94 -14.54 -13.37
N PRO A 348 9.60 -15.65 -13.02
CA PRO A 348 9.36 -16.33 -11.75
C PRO A 348 9.84 -15.48 -10.58
N ARG A 349 9.07 -15.51 -9.49
CA ARG A 349 9.53 -15.16 -8.13
C ARG A 349 10.34 -16.31 -7.54
N ASP A 350 10.86 -16.07 -6.35
CA ASP A 350 11.54 -17.09 -5.55
C ASP A 350 10.67 -18.34 -5.37
N GLU A 351 11.33 -19.50 -5.42
CA GLU A 351 10.70 -20.78 -5.23
C GLU A 351 10.10 -20.87 -3.82
N LYS A 352 8.85 -21.34 -3.71
CA LYS A 352 8.25 -21.72 -2.43
C LYS A 352 8.20 -23.23 -2.31
N THR A 353 8.68 -23.77 -1.19
CA THR A 353 8.63 -25.19 -0.88
C THR A 353 7.78 -25.41 0.36
N GLY A 354 6.97 -26.47 0.38
CA GLY A 354 6.10 -26.72 1.52
C GLY A 354 5.30 -28.01 1.38
N ARG A 355 4.13 -28.02 2.02
CA ARG A 355 3.21 -29.16 2.01
C ARG A 355 1.80 -28.74 1.64
N ARG A 356 1.19 -29.49 0.72
CA ARG A 356 -0.23 -29.37 0.35
C ARG A 356 -1.02 -30.44 1.09
N PHE A 357 -1.89 -30.00 1.99
CA PHE A 357 -2.82 -30.81 2.73
C PHE A 357 -4.14 -30.93 1.99
N VAL A 358 -4.47 -32.14 1.53
CA VAL A 358 -5.76 -32.49 0.93
C VAL A 358 -6.40 -33.55 1.80
N LEU A 359 -7.61 -33.28 2.33
CA LEU A 359 -8.28 -34.19 3.28
C LEU A 359 -7.39 -34.59 4.48
N GLY A 360 -6.56 -33.65 4.96
CA GLY A 360 -5.64 -33.86 6.07
C GLY A 360 -4.33 -34.59 5.72
N GLN A 361 -4.15 -35.07 4.48
CA GLN A 361 -2.92 -35.71 4.03
C GLN A 361 -1.98 -34.68 3.40
N GLY A 362 -0.78 -34.51 3.98
CA GLY A 362 0.22 -33.56 3.52
C GLY A 362 1.16 -34.15 2.48
N HIS A 363 1.16 -33.60 1.27
CA HIS A 363 2.06 -33.96 0.18
C HIS A 363 3.12 -32.87 -0.02
N PRO A 364 4.41 -33.21 -0.23
CA PRO A 364 5.43 -32.21 -0.53
C PRO A 364 5.08 -31.49 -1.84
N VAL A 365 5.23 -30.17 -1.84
CA VAL A 365 4.96 -29.32 -3.00
C VAL A 365 6.04 -28.27 -3.20
N ARG A 366 6.24 -27.90 -4.46
CA ARG A 366 7.08 -26.78 -4.92
C ARG A 366 6.20 -25.83 -5.72
N GLN A 367 6.38 -24.54 -5.55
CA GLN A 367 5.60 -23.52 -6.24
C GLN A 367 6.49 -22.41 -6.80
N PHE A 368 6.14 -21.97 -8.01
CA PHE A 368 6.65 -20.76 -8.64
C PHE A 368 5.48 -19.84 -9.00
N VAL A 369 5.61 -18.55 -8.69
CA VAL A 369 4.66 -17.52 -9.14
C VAL A 369 5.36 -16.68 -10.20
N TYR A 370 4.79 -16.63 -11.39
CA TYR A 370 5.30 -15.85 -12.51
C TYR A 370 4.48 -14.59 -12.66
N PHE A 371 5.13 -13.43 -12.61
CA PHE A 371 4.48 -12.14 -12.67
C PHE A 371 5.02 -11.28 -13.82
N THR A 372 4.25 -10.25 -14.16
CA THR A 372 4.67 -9.20 -15.08
C THR A 372 4.32 -7.83 -14.50
N SER A 373 4.97 -6.77 -14.97
CA SER A 373 4.67 -5.40 -14.55
C SER A 373 3.55 -4.75 -15.38
N SER A 374 3.16 -5.36 -16.51
CA SER A 374 2.17 -4.80 -17.44
C SER A 374 0.73 -5.25 -17.18
N SER A 375 0.53 -6.25 -16.32
CA SER A 375 -0.77 -6.90 -16.09
C SER A 375 -0.95 -7.23 -14.61
N THR A 376 -2.22 -7.32 -14.20
CA THR A 376 -2.64 -7.81 -12.89
C THR A 376 -2.68 -9.33 -12.82
N ALA A 377 -2.84 -10.01 -13.96
CA ALA A 377 -2.83 -11.46 -14.04
C ALA A 377 -1.42 -12.01 -13.80
N GLN A 378 -1.34 -13.16 -13.13
CA GLN A 378 -0.11 -13.88 -12.89
C GLN A 378 -0.30 -15.38 -13.17
N PHE A 379 0.79 -16.15 -13.22
CA PHE A 379 0.72 -17.59 -13.35
C PHE A 379 1.30 -18.26 -12.11
N ARG A 380 0.61 -19.27 -11.58
CA ARG A 380 1.09 -20.09 -10.47
C ARG A 380 1.34 -21.50 -10.97
N ALA A 381 2.59 -21.95 -10.85
CA ALA A 381 2.97 -23.31 -11.19
C ALA A 381 3.24 -24.10 -9.90
N LEU A 382 2.56 -25.21 -9.72
CA LEU A 382 2.64 -26.07 -8.56
C LEU A 382 3.08 -27.48 -8.99
N LYS A 383 4.06 -28.06 -8.30
CA LYS A 383 4.51 -29.45 -8.52
C LYS A 383 4.39 -30.24 -7.22
N SER A 384 3.69 -31.37 -7.25
CA SER A 384 3.53 -32.26 -6.08
C SER A 384 4.24 -33.59 -6.32
N GLY A 385 5.36 -33.81 -5.64
CA GLY A 385 6.20 -35.00 -5.83
C GLY A 385 6.61 -35.22 -7.29
N ASN A 386 6.30 -36.40 -7.83
CA ASN A 386 6.61 -36.79 -9.22
C ASN A 386 5.46 -36.49 -10.20
N GLN A 387 4.43 -35.76 -9.78
CA GLN A 387 3.35 -35.36 -10.68
C GLN A 387 3.83 -34.27 -11.66
N PRO A 388 3.23 -34.18 -12.85
CA PRO A 388 3.49 -33.07 -13.77
C PRO A 388 3.11 -31.72 -13.13
N TRP A 389 3.61 -30.63 -13.72
CA TRP A 389 3.29 -29.28 -13.26
C TRP A 389 1.80 -28.97 -13.42
N GLU A 390 1.17 -28.53 -12.34
CA GLU A 390 -0.15 -27.91 -12.35
C GLU A 390 0.05 -26.40 -12.50
N VAL A 391 -0.24 -25.84 -13.69
CA VAL A 391 -0.12 -24.40 -13.93
C VAL A 391 -1.51 -23.76 -13.95
N TYR A 392 -1.63 -22.65 -13.27
CA TYR A 392 -2.84 -21.85 -13.14
C TYR A 392 -2.56 -20.46 -13.68
N ILE A 393 -3.52 -19.88 -14.40
CA ILE A 393 -3.59 -18.42 -14.56
C ILE A 393 -4.45 -17.88 -13.42
N GLU A 394 -3.96 -16.84 -12.77
CA GLU A 394 -4.54 -16.22 -11.58
C GLU A 394 -4.94 -14.78 -11.89
N GLU A 395 -6.19 -14.43 -11.61
CA GLU A 395 -6.72 -13.08 -11.69
C GLU A 395 -7.10 -12.59 -10.28
N PRO A 396 -6.59 -11.43 -9.82
CA PRO A 396 -6.88 -10.97 -8.47
C PRO A 396 -8.35 -10.60 -8.31
N ILE A 397 -9.00 -11.16 -7.30
CA ILE A 397 -10.40 -10.89 -6.96
C ILE A 397 -10.51 -10.18 -5.62
N ASP A 398 -11.49 -9.28 -5.50
CA ASP A 398 -11.74 -8.59 -4.24
C ASP A 398 -12.29 -9.56 -3.20
N GLY A 399 -11.77 -9.52 -1.97
CA GLY A 399 -12.31 -10.29 -0.85
C GLY A 399 -13.77 -9.93 -0.52
N ALA A 400 -14.23 -8.73 -0.89
CA ALA A 400 -15.63 -8.32 -0.80
C ALA A 400 -16.56 -9.03 -1.80
N SER A 401 -16.01 -9.79 -2.75
CA SER A 401 -16.81 -10.62 -3.67
C SER A 401 -17.40 -11.85 -2.99
N PHE A 402 -16.96 -12.14 -1.76
CA PHE A 402 -17.43 -13.25 -0.96
C PHE A 402 -18.22 -12.73 0.25
N GLU A 403 -19.39 -13.30 0.52
CA GLU A 403 -20.17 -13.01 1.71
C GLU A 403 -20.65 -14.32 2.36
N ALA A 404 -20.92 -14.28 3.67
CA ALA A 404 -21.60 -15.37 4.34
C ALA A 404 -23.05 -15.42 3.85
N LYS A 405 -23.58 -16.61 3.59
CA LYS A 405 -25.02 -16.78 3.43
C LYS A 405 -25.65 -16.71 4.82
N GLU A 406 -26.40 -15.64 5.09
CA GLU A 406 -27.13 -15.43 6.35
C GLU A 406 -28.20 -16.50 6.63
#